data_AF-A0A3M0L4F0-F1
#
_entry.id   AF-A0A3M0L4F0-F1
#
_cell.length_a   1.000
_cell.length_b   1.000
_cell.length_c   1.000
_cell.angle_alpha   90.00
_cell.angle_beta   90.00
_cell.angle_gamma   90.00
#
_symmetry.space_group_name_H-M   'P 1'
#
loop_
_entity.id
_entity.type
_entity.pdbx_description
1 polymer ?
#
loop_
_entity_poly.entity_id
_entity_poly.type
_entity_poly.pdbx_seq_one_letter_code
_entity_poly.pdbx_strand_id
1 'polypeptide(L)'
;MAVAEIVFSDNINTRNPDLVPCTPVMWRKLVRLGPQEYSSALAIMKQDKTEETVLNIAKKLRTYADAVHSPTHAKIAALKTQNPSAVSLLKVEEQQVPIATSIVHRRQYRTTQDAVIPIHKMIRELETQGLVSKTHSPFNSPIWPVRKSDRE
;
A
#
# COMPACT_ATOMS: atom_id res chain seq x y z
N MET A 1 -8.40 23.55 -3.79
CA MET A 1 -8.56 24.08 -2.42
C MET A 1 -7.19 24.05 -1.76
N ALA A 2 -6.65 25.20 -1.36
CA ALA A 2 -5.29 25.31 -0.86
C ALA A 2 -5.18 24.74 0.56
N VAL A 3 -4.08 24.06 0.88
CA VAL A 3 -3.81 23.46 2.21
C VAL A 3 -4.00 24.48 3.34
N ALA A 4 -3.60 25.73 3.12
CA ALA A 4 -3.82 26.82 4.06
C ALA A 4 -5.31 27.15 4.26
N GLU A 5 -6.12 27.15 3.20
CA GLU A 5 -7.57 27.41 3.29
C GLU A 5 -8.29 26.34 4.13
N ILE A 6 -7.89 25.07 3.99
CA ILE A 6 -8.47 23.95 4.76
C ILE A 6 -8.09 24.05 6.23
N VAL A 7 -6.82 24.36 6.50
CA VAL A 7 -6.26 24.41 7.84
C VAL A 7 -6.73 25.64 8.63
N PHE A 8 -6.94 26.78 7.96
CA PHE A 8 -7.39 28.03 8.55
C PHE A 8 -8.88 28.33 8.33
N SER A 9 -9.66 27.37 7.84
CA SER A 9 -11.10 27.49 7.54
C SER A 9 -11.95 28.10 8.67
N ASP A 10 -11.62 27.83 9.94
CA ASP A 10 -12.33 28.35 11.12
C ASP A 10 -11.71 29.64 11.69
N ASN A 11 -10.57 30.09 11.18
CA ASN A 11 -9.80 31.22 11.72
C ASN A 11 -9.57 32.26 10.62
N ILE A 12 -10.58 33.10 10.42
CA ILE A 12 -10.55 34.22 9.49
C ILE A 12 -9.53 35.27 9.94
N ASN A 13 -8.34 35.19 9.36
CA ASN A 13 -7.31 36.22 9.25
C ASN A 13 -6.61 36.67 10.55
N THR A 14 -5.33 36.31 10.69
CA THR A 14 -4.24 37.17 11.22
C THR A 14 -2.93 36.41 11.42
N ARG A 15 -2.94 35.07 11.47
CA ARG A 15 -1.72 34.29 11.70
C ARG A 15 -0.99 33.98 10.40
N ASN A 16 0.28 34.39 10.32
CA ASN A 16 1.17 34.04 9.23
C ASN A 16 1.37 32.50 9.18
N PRO A 17 1.02 31.81 8.08
CA PRO A 17 1.16 30.35 7.94
C PRO A 17 2.61 29.86 8.07
N ASP A 18 3.59 30.75 7.91
CA ASP A 18 5.02 30.46 8.02
C ASP A 18 5.48 30.35 9.47
N LEU A 19 4.71 30.92 10.40
CA LEU A 19 5.02 30.99 11.83
C LEU A 19 4.13 30.08 12.68
N VAL A 20 3.15 29.41 12.07
CA VAL A 20 2.22 28.55 12.78
C VAL A 20 2.61 27.08 12.59
N PRO A 21 2.96 26.37 13.68
CA PRO A 21 3.13 24.94 13.61
C PRO A 21 1.78 24.24 13.38
N CYS A 22 1.82 23.16 12.62
CA CYS A 22 0.62 22.39 12.32
C CYS A 22 0.18 21.56 13.53
N THR A 23 -0.79 22.08 14.28
CA THR A 23 -1.32 21.38 15.46
C THR A 23 -2.02 20.07 15.08
N PRO A 24 -2.14 19.09 15.99
CA PRO A 24 -2.90 17.85 15.75
C PRO A 24 -4.37 18.06 15.36
N VAL A 25 -4.96 19.20 15.72
CA VAL A 25 -6.33 19.57 15.30
C VAL A 25 -6.34 20.01 13.84
N MET A 26 -5.38 20.83 13.44
CA MET A 26 -5.18 21.29 12.06
C MET A 26 -4.84 20.10 11.13
N TRP A 27 -3.99 19.19 11.60
CA TRP A 27 -3.64 17.97 10.87
C TRP A 27 -4.85 17.06 10.62
N ARG A 28 -5.68 16.79 11.65
CA ARG A 28 -6.90 16.00 11.49
C ARG A 28 -7.89 16.62 10.51
N LYS A 29 -7.99 17.96 10.49
CA LYS A 29 -8.80 18.65 9.49
C LYS A 29 -8.26 18.48 8.08
N LEU A 30 -6.95 18.62 7.90
CA LEU A 30 -6.31 18.41 6.61
C LEU A 30 -6.53 16.98 6.08
N VAL A 31 -6.45 15.97 6.95
CA VAL A 31 -6.72 14.56 6.57
C VAL A 31 -8.19 14.35 6.22
N ARG A 32 -9.12 15.02 6.92
CA ARG A 32 -10.57 14.81 6.73
C ARG A 32 -11.17 15.61 5.58
N LEU A 33 -10.70 16.83 5.37
CA LEU A 33 -11.24 17.80 4.41
C LEU A 33 -10.31 18.02 3.20
N GLY A 34 -9.11 17.45 3.24
CA GLY A 34 -8.16 17.52 2.15
C GLY A 34 -8.67 16.83 0.88
N PRO A 35 -8.22 17.27 -0.31
CA PRO A 35 -8.43 16.54 -1.55
C PRO A 35 -8.01 15.07 -1.45
N GLN A 36 -8.81 14.18 -2.04
CA GLN A 36 -8.55 12.74 -2.02
C GLN A 36 -7.20 12.36 -2.66
N GLU A 37 -6.73 13.19 -3.60
CA GLU A 37 -5.43 13.05 -4.26
C GLU A 37 -4.26 13.11 -3.25
N TYR A 38 -4.45 13.80 -2.12
CA TYR A 38 -3.43 13.93 -1.09
C TYR A 38 -3.53 12.84 -0.01
N SER A 39 -4.55 11.98 -0.02
CA SER A 39 -4.76 10.96 1.02
C SER A 39 -3.56 10.02 1.16
N SER A 40 -2.97 9.58 0.05
CA SER A 40 -1.78 8.72 0.07
C SER A 40 -0.54 9.45 0.59
N ALA A 41 -0.34 10.72 0.20
CA ALA A 41 0.77 11.53 0.70
C ALA A 41 0.64 11.81 2.20
N LEU A 42 -0.55 12.16 2.67
CA LEU A 42 -0.86 12.41 4.08
C LEU A 42 -0.71 11.15 4.95
N ALA A 43 -0.97 9.96 4.41
CA ALA A 43 -0.75 8.69 5.12
C ALA A 43 0.75 8.38 5.32
N ILE A 44 1.60 8.80 4.38
CA ILE A 44 3.06 8.58 4.42
C ILE A 44 3.75 9.67 5.26
N MET A 45 3.26 10.90 5.18
CA MET A 45 3.75 12.02 5.99
C MET A 45 3.42 11.75 7.46
N LYS A 46 4.41 11.21 8.20
CA LYS A 46 4.32 11.15 9.66
C LYS A 46 4.22 12.56 10.20
N GLN A 47 3.29 12.78 11.13
CA GLN A 47 3.33 13.94 12.02
C GLN A 47 4.57 13.75 12.91
N ASP A 48 5.74 14.12 12.40
CA ASP A 48 6.96 14.11 13.17
C ASP A 48 6.76 15.09 14.35
N LYS A 49 7.36 14.80 15.50
CA LYS A 49 7.18 15.62 16.71
C LYS A 49 7.92 16.97 16.61
N THR A 50 8.61 17.21 15.50
CA THR A 50 9.19 18.48 15.14
C THR A 50 8.07 19.38 14.64
N GLU A 51 7.95 20.58 15.23
CA GLU A 51 6.92 21.61 15.00
C GLU A 51 6.91 22.11 13.54
N GLU A 52 6.54 21.25 12.59
CA GLU A 52 6.57 21.55 11.17
C GLU A 52 5.44 22.54 10.82
N THR A 53 5.80 23.61 10.12
CA THR A 53 4.87 24.71 9.82
C THR A 53 3.88 24.31 8.73
N VAL A 54 2.71 24.95 8.76
CA VAL A 54 1.66 24.72 7.75
C VAL A 54 2.18 24.97 6.32
N LEU A 55 3.06 25.96 6.14
CA LEU A 55 3.71 26.21 4.86
C LEU A 55 4.56 25.02 4.39
N ASN A 56 5.36 24.42 5.27
CA ASN A 56 6.25 23.33 4.85
C ASN A 56 5.45 22.10 4.43
N ILE A 57 4.37 21.80 5.15
CA ILE A 57 3.41 20.75 4.78
C ILE A 57 2.76 21.08 3.43
N ALA A 58 2.34 22.32 3.21
CA ALA A 58 1.77 22.76 1.94
C ALA A 58 2.76 22.63 0.77
N LYS A 59 4.04 22.96 1.00
CA LYS A 59 5.11 22.80 0.01
C LYS A 59 5.33 21.33 -0.35
N LYS A 60 5.40 20.43 0.65
CA LYS A 60 5.52 18.98 0.43
C LYS A 60 4.35 18.42 -0.38
N LEU A 61 3.13 18.81 -0.04
CA LEU A 61 1.93 18.39 -0.77
C LEU A 61 1.91 18.95 -2.20
N ARG A 62 2.43 20.17 -2.42
CA ARG A 62 2.59 20.73 -3.77
C ARG A 62 3.62 19.97 -4.58
N THR A 63 4.79 19.66 -4.03
CA THR A 63 5.80 18.82 -4.70
C THR A 63 5.23 17.44 -5.06
N TYR A 64 4.42 16.85 -4.18
CA TYR A 64 3.71 15.62 -4.48
C TYR A 64 2.69 15.80 -5.61
N ALA A 65 1.87 16.85 -5.58
CA ALA A 65 0.92 17.17 -6.64
C ALA A 65 1.61 17.35 -8.00
N ASP A 66 2.73 18.08 -8.03
CA ASP A 66 3.52 18.30 -9.24
C ASP A 66 4.14 17.00 -9.75
N ALA A 67 4.53 16.08 -8.86
CA ALA A 67 5.02 14.76 -9.22
C ALA A 67 3.90 13.84 -9.76
N VAL A 68 2.73 13.83 -9.12
CA VAL A 68 1.55 13.04 -9.52
C VAL A 68 0.88 13.59 -10.77
N HIS A 69 0.99 14.88 -11.04
CA HIS A 69 0.48 15.51 -12.26
C HIS A 69 1.58 15.79 -13.29
N SER A 70 2.80 15.34 -13.02
CA SER A 70 3.93 15.40 -13.94
C SER A 70 3.55 14.78 -15.30
N PRO A 71 4.15 15.23 -16.42
CA PRO A 71 3.87 14.70 -17.76
C PRO A 71 3.95 13.17 -17.87
N THR A 72 4.64 12.50 -16.96
CA THR A 72 4.67 11.04 -16.82
C THR A 72 3.28 10.45 -16.52
N HIS A 73 2.49 11.04 -15.62
CA HIS A 73 1.13 10.58 -15.34
C HIS A 73 0.17 10.89 -16.49
N ALA A 74 0.35 12.01 -17.19
CA ALA A 74 -0.39 12.29 -18.42
C ALA A 74 -0.06 11.28 -19.53
N LYS A 75 1.22 10.88 -19.65
CA LYS A 75 1.64 9.79 -20.54
C LYS A 75 1.06 8.44 -20.10
N ILE A 76 1.04 8.11 -18.81
CA ILE A 76 0.42 6.88 -18.29
C ILE A 76 -1.09 6.89 -18.53
N ALA A 77 -1.78 8.02 -18.34
CA ALA A 77 -3.20 8.17 -18.60
C ALA A 77 -3.50 8.06 -20.10
N ALA A 78 -2.71 8.72 -20.96
CA ALA A 78 -2.84 8.61 -22.41
C ALA A 78 -2.55 7.18 -22.91
N LEU A 79 -1.52 6.51 -22.37
CA LEU A 79 -1.23 5.10 -22.64
C LEU A 79 -2.36 4.18 -22.17
N LYS A 80 -3.00 4.49 -21.03
CA LYS A 80 -4.17 3.77 -20.51
C LYS A 80 -5.40 3.93 -21.40
N THR A 81 -5.57 5.08 -22.04
CA THR A 81 -6.64 5.31 -23.02
C THR A 81 -6.32 4.69 -24.38
N GLN A 82 -5.07 4.71 -24.82
CA GLN A 82 -4.65 4.18 -26.12
C GLN A 82 -4.51 2.66 -26.15
N ASN A 83 -4.13 2.02 -25.03
CA ASN A 83 -3.94 0.58 -24.97
C ASN A 83 -4.35 -0.01 -23.61
N PRO A 84 -5.67 -0.13 -23.35
CA PRO A 84 -6.18 -0.67 -22.09
C PRO A 84 -5.71 -2.10 -21.80
N SER A 85 -5.38 -2.88 -22.85
CA SER A 85 -4.83 -4.24 -22.75
C SER A 85 -3.37 -4.30 -22.27
N ALA A 86 -2.58 -3.24 -22.45
CA ALA A 86 -1.21 -3.17 -21.94
C ALA A 86 -1.19 -2.85 -20.43
N VAL A 87 -2.22 -2.16 -19.93
CA VAL A 87 -2.36 -1.84 -18.50
C VAL A 87 -2.73 -3.09 -17.69
N SER A 88 -3.47 -4.06 -18.24
CA SER A 88 -3.72 -5.33 -17.55
C SER A 88 -2.46 -6.17 -17.32
N LEU A 89 -1.40 -5.99 -18.13
CA LEU A 89 -0.10 -6.64 -17.91
C LEU A 89 0.73 -5.94 -16.82
N LEU A 90 0.52 -4.64 -16.60
CA LEU A 90 1.20 -3.86 -15.55
C LEU A 90 0.38 -3.72 -14.27
N LYS A 91 -0.91 -4.05 -14.31
CA LYS A 91 -1.84 -4.01 -13.18
C LYS A 91 -1.95 -5.38 -12.51
N VAL A 92 -0.81 -5.98 -12.19
CA VAL A 92 -0.74 -6.82 -10.99
C VAL A 92 -0.54 -5.84 -9.85
N GLU A 93 -1.63 -5.19 -9.46
CA GLU A 93 -1.67 -4.41 -8.23
C GLU A 93 -1.38 -5.42 -7.11
N GLU A 94 -0.18 -5.38 -6.53
CA GLU A 94 0.12 -6.11 -5.29
C GLU A 94 -0.94 -5.69 -4.28
N GLN A 95 -1.96 -6.53 -4.12
CA GLN A 95 -3.00 -6.30 -3.14
C GLN A 95 -2.30 -6.38 -1.79
N GLN A 96 -2.07 -5.22 -1.16
CA GLN A 96 -1.49 -5.15 0.18
C GLN A 96 -2.47 -5.80 1.14
N VAL A 97 -2.28 -7.11 1.34
CA VAL A 97 -2.93 -7.86 2.39
C VAL A 97 -2.46 -7.24 3.71
N PRO A 98 -3.36 -6.86 4.64
CA PRO A 98 -2.94 -6.35 5.93
C PRO A 98 -1.98 -7.34 6.58
N ILE A 99 -0.78 -6.85 6.95
CA ILE A 99 0.26 -7.66 7.58
C ILE A 99 -0.37 -8.28 8.84
N ALA A 100 -0.53 -9.60 8.83
CA ALA A 100 -1.10 -10.32 9.96
C ALA A 100 -0.22 -10.06 11.19
N THR A 101 -0.78 -9.39 12.20
CA THR A 101 -0.09 -9.09 13.47
C THR A 101 0.21 -10.36 14.29
N SER A 102 -0.41 -11.49 13.95
CA SER A 102 -0.09 -12.79 14.54
C SER A 102 0.98 -13.52 13.72
N ILE A 103 2.20 -13.56 14.24
CA ILE A 103 3.29 -14.40 13.74
C ILE A 103 2.91 -15.88 13.93
N VAL A 104 2.68 -16.61 12.83
CA VAL A 104 2.42 -18.06 12.86
C VAL A 104 3.74 -18.82 12.65
N HIS A 105 4.32 -19.29 13.75
CA HIS A 105 5.44 -20.24 13.73
C HIS A 105 4.95 -21.62 14.17
N ARG A 106 4.40 -22.41 13.24
CA ARG A 106 3.88 -23.76 13.53
C ARG A 106 4.68 -24.80 12.75
N ARG A 107 5.07 -25.91 13.41
CA ARG A 107 5.75 -27.02 12.73
C ARG A 107 4.79 -27.78 11.83
N GLN A 108 5.31 -28.30 10.71
CA GLN A 108 4.58 -29.20 9.81
C GLN A 108 4.12 -30.46 10.57
N TYR A 109 2.86 -30.87 10.37
CA TYR A 109 2.33 -32.09 11.01
C TYR A 109 2.99 -33.35 10.45
N ARG A 110 3.01 -34.42 11.25
CA ARG A 110 3.44 -35.74 10.79
C ARG A 110 2.44 -36.27 9.77
N THR A 111 2.93 -36.58 8.58
CA THR A 111 2.16 -37.16 7.47
C THR A 111 2.57 -38.61 7.23
N THR A 112 1.65 -39.44 6.74
CA THR A 112 1.94 -40.83 6.32
C THR A 112 2.75 -40.86 5.02
N GLN A 113 3.48 -41.94 4.77
CA GLN A 113 4.33 -42.08 3.57
C GLN A 113 3.53 -41.92 2.27
N ASP A 114 2.30 -42.43 2.25
CA ASP A 114 1.38 -42.32 1.10
C ASP A 114 0.95 -40.87 0.79
N ALA A 115 0.98 -39.99 1.80
CA ALA A 115 0.68 -38.57 1.66
C ALA A 115 1.94 -37.74 1.35
N VAL A 116 3.13 -38.20 1.76
CA VAL A 116 4.40 -37.49 1.58
C VAL A 116 4.78 -37.41 0.11
N ILE A 117 4.67 -38.51 -0.65
CA ILE A 117 5.11 -38.57 -2.05
C ILE A 117 4.33 -37.57 -2.93
N PRO A 118 2.99 -37.52 -2.89
CA PRO A 118 2.21 -36.55 -3.67
C PRO A 118 2.51 -35.09 -3.32
N ILE A 119 2.70 -34.76 -2.03
CA ILE A 119 3.01 -33.40 -1.58
C ILE A 119 4.34 -32.93 -2.18
N HIS A 120 5.38 -33.76 -2.11
CA HIS A 120 6.70 -33.39 -2.63
C HIS A 120 6.68 -33.22 -4.16
N LYS A 121 5.92 -34.07 -4.86
CA LYS A 121 5.73 -33.93 -6.31
C LYS A 121 5.05 -32.60 -6.65
N MET A 122 3.96 -32.29 -5.95
CA MET A 122 3.19 -31.05 -6.16
C MET A 122 4.04 -29.80 -5.88
N ILE A 123 4.81 -29.78 -4.79
CA ILE A 123 5.70 -28.64 -4.47
C ILE A 123 6.73 -28.42 -5.58
N ARG A 124 7.37 -29.49 -6.09
CA ARG A 124 8.34 -29.37 -7.20
C ARG A 124 7.71 -28.84 -8.49
N GLU A 125 6.49 -29.26 -8.78
CA GLU A 125 5.74 -28.78 -9.94
C GLU A 125 5.44 -27.28 -9.81
N LEU A 126 4.99 -26.84 -8.63
CA LEU A 126 4.77 -25.41 -8.33
C LEU A 126 6.06 -24.60 -8.36
N GLU A 127 7.18 -25.15 -7.88
CA GLU A 127 8.51 -24.53 -7.99
C GLU A 127 8.93 -24.36 -9.46
N THR A 128 8.67 -25.37 -10.30
CA THR A 128 9.00 -25.32 -11.74
C THR A 128 8.14 -24.30 -12.49
N GLN A 129 6.88 -24.15 -12.10
CA GLN A 129 5.96 -23.14 -12.65
C GLN A 129 6.22 -21.72 -12.11
N GLY A 130 7.13 -21.56 -11.13
CA GLY A 130 7.44 -20.28 -10.50
C GLY A 130 6.36 -19.79 -9.52
N LEU A 131 5.43 -20.65 -9.11
CA LEU A 131 4.35 -20.32 -8.16
C LEU A 131 4.83 -20.36 -6.70
N VAL A 132 5.88 -21.12 -6.41
CA VAL A 132 6.49 -21.24 -5.08
C VAL A 132 8.01 -21.12 -5.23
N SER A 133 8.67 -20.50 -4.25
CA SER A 133 10.12 -20.44 -4.16
C SER A 133 10.59 -20.86 -2.76
N LYS A 134 11.82 -21.33 -2.67
CA LYS A 134 12.45 -21.63 -1.37
C LYS A 134 12.72 -20.32 -0.63
N THR A 135 12.40 -20.30 0.66
CA THR A 135 12.59 -19.12 1.51
C THR A 135 13.42 -19.48 2.74
N HIS A 136 14.18 -18.52 3.26
CA HIS A 136 14.79 -18.60 4.60
C HIS A 136 13.85 -17.97 5.65
N SER A 137 12.54 -18.17 5.49
CA SER A 137 11.53 -17.58 6.35
C SER A 137 11.53 -18.25 7.72
N PRO A 138 11.52 -17.49 8.83
CA PRO A 138 11.30 -18.04 10.15
C PRO A 138 9.83 -18.45 10.36
N PHE A 139 8.91 -18.18 9.43
CA PHE A 139 7.49 -18.51 9.57
C PHE A 139 7.14 -19.79 8.82
N ASN A 140 6.30 -20.63 9.43
CA ASN A 140 5.80 -21.84 8.79
C ASN A 140 4.32 -22.05 9.14
N SER A 141 3.52 -22.32 8.11
CA SER A 141 2.12 -22.72 8.22
C SER A 141 2.00 -24.17 7.74
N PRO A 142 1.44 -25.09 8.55
CA PRO A 142 1.39 -26.49 8.16
C PRO A 142 0.43 -26.71 6.99
N ILE A 143 0.82 -27.55 6.04
CA ILE A 143 0.00 -27.96 4.90
C ILE A 143 -0.52 -29.39 5.12
N TRP A 144 -1.72 -29.71 4.64
CA TRP A 144 -2.26 -31.07 4.70
C TRP A 144 -2.97 -31.41 3.38
N PRO A 145 -2.65 -32.55 2.73
CA PRO A 145 -3.29 -32.93 1.49
C PRO A 145 -4.73 -33.35 1.75
N VAL A 146 -5.64 -32.89 0.90
CA VAL A 146 -7.05 -33.26 0.94
C VAL A 146 -7.38 -33.94 -0.39
N ARG A 147 -7.92 -35.16 -0.33
CA ARG A 147 -8.43 -35.84 -1.53
C ARG A 147 -9.62 -35.03 -2.05
N LYS A 148 -9.52 -34.57 -3.29
CA LYS A 148 -10.68 -34.03 -4.02
C LYS A 148 -11.44 -35.22 -4.60
N SER A 149 -12.76 -35.19 -4.56
CA SER A 149 -13.58 -36.08 -5.38
C SER A 149 -13.34 -35.73 -6.85
N ASP A 150 -13.20 -36.74 -7.70
CA ASP A 150 -13.23 -36.51 -9.13
C ASP A 150 -14.62 -35.93 -9.45
N ARG A 151 -14.65 -34.70 -9.98
CA ARG A 151 -15.86 -34.19 -10.60
C ARG A 151 -15.92 -34.86 -11.97
N GLU A 152 -16.77 -35.86 -12.11
CA GLU A 152 -17.34 -36.21 -13.41
C GLU A 152 -18.12 -35.02 -13.98
#